data_AF-A0A2Z5R0J9-F1
#
_entry.id   AF-A0A2Z5R0J9-F1
#
_cell.length_a   1.000
_cell.length_b   1.000
_cell.length_c   1.000
_cell.angle_alpha   90.00
_cell.angle_beta   90.00
_cell.angle_gamma   90.00
#
_symmetry.space_group_name_H-M   'P 1'
#
loop_
_entity.id
_entity.type
_entity.pdbx_description
1 polymer ?
#
loop_
_entity_poly.entity_id
_entity_poly.type
_entity_poly.pdbx_seq_one_letter_code
_entity_poly.pdbx_strand_id
1 'polypeptide(L)'
;MLAGAEADVQAFLAELNLPEGVRVTGPVPLDEDFFAHQHSAPAGVESGGEGDISEPSPSGAEDAVPGDWRAILFFTYAQAPQVTHELRSVRAALSALKRVGAVQVRCDGLDVV
;
A
#
# COMPACT_ATOMS: atom_id res chain seq x y z
N MET A 1 1.95 -3.63 -0.36
CA MET A 1 1.68 -2.19 -0.55
C MET A 1 2.63 -1.62 -1.60
N LEU A 2 2.11 -0.77 -2.49
CA LEU A 2 2.82 0.02 -3.49
C LEU A 2 2.71 1.50 -3.13
N ALA A 3 3.78 2.29 -3.26
CA ALA A 3 3.76 3.74 -3.05
C ALA A 3 4.65 4.49 -4.07
N GLY A 4 4.23 5.67 -4.53
CA GLY A 4 4.98 6.54 -5.45
C GLY A 4 4.07 7.53 -6.17
N ALA A 5 4.55 8.19 -7.24
CA ALA A 5 3.73 9.09 -8.04
C ALA A 5 2.52 8.37 -8.67
N GLU A 6 1.40 9.07 -8.88
CA GLU A 6 0.16 8.48 -9.40
C GLU A 6 0.38 7.66 -10.68
N ALA A 7 0.99 8.28 -11.69
CA ALA A 7 1.23 7.68 -12.99
C ALA A 7 2.14 6.45 -12.89
N ASP A 8 3.11 6.50 -11.98
CA ASP A 8 4.06 5.41 -11.75
C ASP A 8 3.39 4.21 -11.06
N VAL A 9 2.55 4.46 -10.06
CA VAL A 9 1.78 3.41 -9.37
C VAL A 9 0.74 2.81 -10.32
N GLN A 10 0.07 3.62 -11.13
CA GLN A 10 -0.87 3.11 -12.15
C GLN A 10 -0.17 2.25 -13.20
N ALA A 11 0.95 2.72 -13.75
CA ALA A 11 1.73 1.97 -14.74
C ALA A 11 2.23 0.65 -14.16
N PHE A 12 2.69 0.66 -12.90
CA PHE A 12 3.10 -0.56 -12.21
C PHE A 12 1.94 -1.54 -12.05
N LEU A 13 0.78 -1.08 -11.59
CA LEU A 13 -0.41 -1.92 -11.42
C LEU A 13 -0.92 -2.52 -12.74
N ALA A 14 -0.84 -1.76 -13.83
CA ALA A 14 -1.30 -2.20 -15.16
C ALA A 14 -0.45 -3.34 -15.73
N GLU A 15 0.81 -3.46 -15.31
CA GLU A 15 1.75 -4.48 -15.79
C GLU A 15 1.73 -5.76 -14.93
N LEU A 16 1.06 -5.73 -13.75
CA LEU A 16 0.98 -6.88 -12.88
C LEU A 16 0.01 -7.94 -13.42
N ASN A 17 0.50 -9.16 -13.60
CA ASN A 17 -0.32 -10.31 -13.92
C ASN A 17 -0.73 -11.08 -12.65
N LEU A 18 -1.65 -10.50 -11.89
CA LEU A 18 -2.06 -11.04 -10.59
C LEU A 18 -2.95 -12.30 -10.73
N PRO A 19 -2.78 -13.31 -9.84
CA PRO A 19 -3.68 -14.45 -9.82
C PRO A 19 -5.12 -14.04 -9.48
N GLU A 20 -6.08 -14.87 -9.89
CA GLU A 20 -7.48 -14.66 -9.53
C GLU A 20 -7.67 -14.65 -8.01
N GLY A 21 -8.51 -13.74 -7.51
CA GLY A 21 -8.77 -13.58 -6.07
C GLY A 21 -7.83 -12.59 -5.35
N VAL A 22 -6.81 -12.04 -6.02
CA VAL A 22 -6.09 -10.87 -5.48
C VAL A 22 -6.98 -9.65 -5.60
N ARG A 23 -7.26 -8.99 -4.48
CA ARG A 23 -8.02 -7.73 -4.44
C ARG A 23 -7.06 -6.55 -4.38
N VAL A 24 -7.25 -5.58 -5.25
CA VAL A 24 -6.50 -4.33 -5.27
C VAL A 24 -7.37 -3.20 -4.73
N THR A 25 -6.80 -2.39 -3.84
CA THR A 25 -7.40 -1.14 -3.36
C THR A 25 -6.46 0.02 -3.71
N GLY A 26 -7.00 1.06 -4.34
CA GLY A 26 -6.23 2.20 -4.85
C GLY A 26 -5.99 2.15 -6.37
N PRO A 27 -5.20 3.08 -6.92
CA PRO A 27 -4.33 4.03 -6.24
C PRO A 27 -5.11 5.14 -5.51
N VAL A 28 -4.67 5.50 -4.32
CA VAL A 28 -5.29 6.53 -3.45
C VAL A 28 -4.24 7.58 -3.08
N PRO A 29 -4.57 8.88 -3.11
CA PRO A 29 -3.62 9.92 -2.72
C PRO A 29 -3.34 9.89 -1.21
N LEU A 30 -2.14 10.31 -0.83
CA LEU A 30 -1.67 10.44 0.56
C LEU A 30 -1.39 11.90 0.91
N ASP A 31 -2.31 12.78 0.53
CA ASP A 31 -2.29 14.14 1.05
C ASP A 31 -2.94 14.18 2.45
N GLU A 32 -2.52 15.17 3.25
CA GLU A 32 -3.03 15.37 4.61
C GLU A 32 -4.55 15.62 4.63
N ASP A 33 -5.08 16.20 3.56
CA ASP A 33 -6.51 16.43 3.39
C ASP A 33 -7.27 15.10 3.28
N PHE A 34 -6.81 14.13 2.50
CA PHE A 34 -7.45 12.83 2.34
C PHE A 34 -7.62 12.10 3.69
N PHE A 35 -6.59 12.12 4.53
CA PHE A 35 -6.66 11.52 5.87
C PHE A 35 -7.54 12.33 6.83
N ALA A 36 -7.50 13.67 6.77
CA ALA A 36 -8.35 14.54 7.58
C ALA A 36 -9.85 14.35 7.28
N HIS A 37 -10.22 14.11 6.01
CA HIS A 37 -11.60 13.86 5.61
C HIS A 37 -12.08 12.45 5.98
N GLN A 38 -11.20 11.44 6.02
CA GLN A 38 -11.58 10.09 6.48
C GLN A 38 -11.77 9.98 8.00
N HIS A 39 -11.01 10.76 8.79
CA HIS A 39 -11.22 10.84 10.25
C HIS A 39 -12.47 11.66 10.64
N SER A 40 -13.14 12.29 9.68
CA SER A 40 -14.36 13.07 9.92
C SER A 40 -15.66 12.25 9.83
N ALA A 41 -15.59 10.92 9.67
CA ALA A 41 -16.75 10.06 9.88
C ALA A 41 -17.09 10.02 11.40
N PRO A 42 -18.36 10.17 11.82
CA PRO A 42 -18.68 10.40 13.22
C PRO A 42 -18.35 9.13 14.03
N ALA A 43 -17.33 9.24 14.88
CA ALA A 43 -17.13 8.32 15.99
C ALA A 43 -18.40 8.35 16.86
N GLY A 44 -19.19 7.29 16.77
CA GLY A 44 -20.26 7.01 17.70
C GLY A 44 -19.69 7.01 19.11
N VAL A 45 -20.29 7.83 19.96
CA VAL A 45 -20.00 7.93 21.39
C VAL A 45 -20.19 6.56 22.05
N GLU A 46 -19.12 5.98 22.57
CA GLU A 46 -19.19 5.26 23.84
C GLU A 46 -17.94 5.53 24.70
N SER A 47 -18.25 6.05 25.88
CA SER A 47 -17.37 6.55 26.91
C SER A 47 -16.92 5.40 27.81
N GLY A 48 -15.63 5.34 28.16
CA GLY A 48 -15.19 4.72 29.41
C GLY A 48 -13.86 3.96 29.36
N GLY A 49 -12.88 4.43 30.14
CA GLY A 49 -11.86 3.58 30.74
C GLY A 49 -10.40 3.93 30.42
N GLU A 50 -9.72 4.52 31.41
CA GLU A 50 -8.26 4.68 31.53
C GLU A 50 -7.49 3.40 31.13
N GLY A 51 -6.43 3.53 30.31
CA GLY A 51 -5.47 2.44 30.12
C GLY A 51 -4.57 2.54 28.89
N ASP A 52 -3.36 3.03 29.11
CA ASP A 52 -2.16 2.83 28.29
C ASP A 52 -2.13 3.52 26.90
N ILE A 53 -1.36 4.61 26.85
CA ILE A 53 -0.82 5.21 25.63
C ILE A 53 0.11 4.21 24.92
N SER A 54 -0.48 3.24 24.22
CA SER A 54 0.20 2.60 23.09
C SER A 54 0.33 3.66 22.01
N GLU A 55 1.52 4.27 21.91
CA GLU A 55 1.90 5.10 20.77
C GLU A 55 1.46 4.40 19.48
N PRO A 56 0.82 5.10 18.53
CA PRO A 56 0.62 4.56 17.20
C PRO A 56 2.03 4.33 16.62
N SER A 57 2.46 3.07 16.60
CA SER A 57 3.76 2.69 16.03
C SER A 57 3.88 3.29 14.63
N PRO A 58 4.82 4.23 14.38
CA PRO A 58 4.94 4.90 13.10
C PRO A 58 5.64 4.04 12.03
N SER A 59 5.88 2.75 12.31
CA SER A 59 6.62 1.82 11.44
C SER A 59 5.96 1.53 10.08
N GLY A 60 4.91 2.26 9.69
CA GLY A 60 4.23 2.22 8.40
C GLY A 60 4.35 3.47 7.53
N ALA A 61 4.79 4.60 8.10
CA ALA A 61 4.57 5.93 7.51
C ALA A 61 5.83 6.61 6.98
N GLU A 62 7.03 6.16 7.36
CA GLU A 62 8.28 6.92 7.19
C GLU A 62 8.87 6.99 5.76
N ASP A 63 8.16 6.50 4.74
CA ASP A 63 8.67 6.50 3.35
C ASP A 63 7.67 6.97 2.28
N ALA A 64 6.47 7.42 2.67
CA ALA A 64 5.62 8.17 1.73
C ALA A 64 5.89 9.66 1.87
N VAL A 65 6.27 10.27 0.77
CA VAL A 65 6.35 11.73 0.68
C VAL A 65 4.91 12.25 0.61
N PRO A 66 4.56 13.32 1.34
CA PRO A 66 3.26 13.98 1.18
C PRO A 66 2.98 14.27 -0.30
N GLY A 67 1.85 13.77 -0.82
CA GLY A 67 1.49 13.82 -2.24
C GLY A 67 1.76 12.53 -3.04
N ASP A 68 2.37 11.51 -2.44
CA ASP A 68 2.47 10.17 -3.04
C ASP A 68 1.11 9.46 -3.08
N TRP A 69 1.00 8.50 -3.98
CA TRP A 69 -0.16 7.62 -4.13
C TRP A 69 0.18 6.23 -3.62
N ARG A 70 -0.80 5.54 -3.02
CA ARG A 70 -0.64 4.17 -2.53
C ARG A 70 -1.67 3.21 -3.12
N ALA A 71 -1.24 1.97 -3.32
CA ALA A 71 -2.11 0.85 -3.58
C ALA A 71 -1.82 -0.32 -2.64
N ILE A 72 -2.86 -1.02 -2.23
CA ILE A 72 -2.79 -2.19 -1.34
C ILE A 72 -3.32 -3.40 -2.10
N LEU A 73 -2.57 -4.50 -2.03
CA LEU A 73 -2.95 -5.78 -2.61
C LEU A 73 -3.27 -6.72 -1.46
N PHE A 74 -4.45 -7.33 -1.50
CA PHE A 74 -4.90 -8.35 -0.57
C PHE A 74 -4.93 -9.69 -1.30
N PHE A 75 -4.24 -10.69 -0.76
CA PHE A 75 -4.18 -12.02 -1.30
C PHE A 75 -4.07 -13.03 -0.17
N THR A 76 -4.45 -14.28 -0.43
CA THR A 76 -4.31 -15.34 0.57
C THR A 76 -2.84 -15.72 0.73
N TYR A 77 -2.49 -16.25 1.90
CA TYR A 77 -1.13 -16.72 2.14
C TYR A 77 -0.63 -17.72 1.07
N ALA A 78 -1.50 -18.60 0.59
CA ALA A 78 -1.18 -19.56 -0.48
C ALA A 78 -0.75 -18.89 -1.80
N GLN A 79 -1.18 -17.64 -2.05
CA GLN A 79 -0.84 -16.87 -3.24
C GLN A 79 0.46 -16.07 -3.08
N ALA A 80 1.01 -15.96 -1.86
CA ALA A 80 2.17 -15.11 -1.58
C ALA A 80 3.40 -15.40 -2.47
N PRO A 81 3.78 -16.67 -2.74
CA PRO A 81 4.93 -16.94 -3.62
C PRO A 81 4.72 -16.42 -5.04
N GLN A 82 3.52 -16.56 -5.58
CA GLN A 82 3.20 -16.10 -6.92
C GLN A 82 3.12 -14.57 -6.98
N VAL A 83 2.41 -13.93 -6.04
CA VAL A 83 2.26 -12.48 -6.00
C VAL A 83 3.61 -11.79 -5.80
N THR A 84 4.44 -12.29 -4.89
CA THR A 84 5.78 -11.72 -4.66
C THR A 84 6.72 -11.92 -5.84
N HIS A 85 6.61 -13.04 -6.56
CA HIS A 85 7.33 -13.26 -7.81
C HIS A 85 6.95 -12.23 -8.87
N GLU A 86 5.66 -12.01 -9.09
CA GLU A 86 5.16 -11.02 -10.06
C GLU A 86 5.61 -9.60 -9.69
N LEU A 87 5.44 -9.20 -8.43
CA LEU A 87 5.89 -7.88 -7.95
C LEU A 87 7.38 -7.67 -8.19
N ARG A 88 8.21 -8.69 -7.94
CA ARG A 88 9.66 -8.63 -8.17
C ARG A 88 9.99 -8.55 -9.66
N SER A 89 9.33 -9.37 -10.48
CA SER A 89 9.53 -9.44 -11.93
C SER A 89 9.20 -8.10 -12.60
N VAL A 90 8.00 -7.57 -12.35
CA VAL A 90 7.53 -6.30 -12.92
C VAL A 90 8.39 -5.14 -12.45
N ARG A 91 8.75 -5.09 -11.16
CA ARG A 91 9.67 -4.06 -10.65
C ARG A 91 11.02 -4.08 -11.37
N ALA A 92 11.60 -5.26 -11.55
CA ALA A 92 12.88 -5.39 -12.26
C ALA A 92 12.75 -4.95 -13.72
N ALA A 93 11.69 -5.37 -14.41
CA ALA A 93 11.44 -5.02 -15.81
C ALA A 93 11.25 -3.50 -15.99
N LEU A 94 10.36 -2.89 -15.22
CA LEU A 94 10.08 -1.45 -15.31
C LEU A 94 11.29 -0.59 -14.93
N SER A 95 12.06 -1.02 -13.93
CA SER A 95 13.32 -0.36 -13.57
C SER A 95 14.36 -0.45 -14.69
N ALA A 96 14.55 -1.62 -15.30
CA ALA A 96 15.49 -1.80 -16.41
C ALA A 96 15.12 -0.94 -17.62
N LEU A 97 13.82 -0.76 -17.86
CA LEU A 97 13.30 0.03 -18.97
C LEU A 97 13.20 1.52 -18.66
N LYS A 98 13.46 1.95 -17.41
CA LYS A 98 13.30 3.33 -16.92
C LYS A 98 11.93 3.94 -17.27
N ARG A 99 10.90 3.11 -17.37
CA ARG A 99 9.54 3.53 -17.75
C ARG A 99 8.77 4.15 -16.60
N VAL A 100 9.11 3.75 -15.39
CA VAL A 100 8.45 4.13 -14.16
C VAL A 100 9.49 4.73 -13.22
N GLY A 101 9.10 5.78 -12.51
CA GLY A 101 9.87 6.39 -11.44
C GLY A 101 10.06 5.46 -10.24
N ALA A 102 10.44 6.04 -9.10
CA ALA A 102 10.67 5.27 -7.88
C ALA A 102 9.34 4.78 -7.29
N VAL A 103 8.98 3.51 -7.55
CA VAL A 103 7.86 2.83 -6.88
C VAL A 103 8.39 1.95 -5.76
N GLN A 104 7.88 2.17 -4.56
CA GLN A 104 8.19 1.39 -3.39
C GLN A 104 7.25 0.20 -3.28
N VAL A 105 7.82 -0.97 -2.96
CA VAL A 105 7.07 -2.21 -2.75
C VAL A 105 7.38 -2.73 -1.37
N ARG A 106 6.38 -2.78 -0.49
CA ARG A 106 6.47 -3.34 0.86
C ARG A 106 5.53 -4.53 0.98
N CYS A 107 6.06 -5.67 1.38
CA CYS A 107 5.25 -6.81 1.83
C CYS A 107 5.13 -6.74 3.35
N ASP A 108 3.94 -6.98 3.91
CA ASP A 108 3.80 -7.07 5.36
C ASP A 108 4.30 -8.45 5.83
N GLY A 109 4.82 -8.55 7.06
CA GLY A 109 5.38 -9.79 7.60
C GLY A 109 4.33 -10.89 7.81
N LEU A 110 3.04 -10.52 7.84
CA LEU A 110 1.92 -11.47 7.82
C LEU A 110 1.81 -12.22 6.47
N ASP A 111 2.42 -11.69 5.40
CA ASP A 111 2.25 -12.20 4.04
C ASP A 111 3.27 -13.29 3.65
N VAL A 112 4.23 -13.72 4.50
CA VAL A 112 5.41 -14.50 4.03
C VAL A 112 5.97 -15.65 4.93
N VAL A 113 5.21 -16.23 5.88
CA VAL A 113 5.66 -17.35 6.76
C VAL A 113 5.19 -18.75 6.35
#